data_AF-A0A7Y6AB67-F1
#
_entry.id   AF-A0A7Y6AB67-F1
#
_cell.length_a   1.000
_cell.length_b   1.000
_cell.length_c   1.000
_cell.angle_alpha   90.00
_cell.angle_beta   90.00
_cell.angle_gamma   90.00
#
_symmetry.space_group_name_H-M   'P 1'
#
loop_
_entity.id
_entity.type
_entity.pdbx_description
1 polymer ?
#
loop_
_entity_poly.entity_id
_entity_poly.type
_entity_poly.pdbx_seq_one_letter_code
_entity_poly.pdbx_strand_id
1 'polypeptide(L)'
;MNTKMNTKTTTRQVRARALFAPLDAVAARRLGTAVAALLAADALVHAIWTTGVTWPAADRRGLSYGLLNADVPFTARVLLPLCALLTTAAAGVYAYAHTLGGPLLRRASRLVTAAVAGGLTVRALAGVGWVAGIGSQTDTPFYWLNLLLYTPVCVGFGYAAARLAAGARAASGAVAG
;
A
#
# COMPACT_ATOMS: atom_id res chain seq x y z
N MET A 1 25.76 -1.71 -45.49
CA MET A 1 24.84 -0.81 -44.75
C MET A 1 23.89 -1.66 -43.92
N ASN A 2 23.65 -1.22 -42.68
CA ASN A 2 23.39 -2.05 -41.51
C ASN A 2 21.91 -1.98 -41.10
N THR A 3 21.13 -3.04 -41.34
CA THR A 3 19.68 -3.10 -41.06
C THR A 3 19.36 -4.17 -40.01
N LYS A 4 20.02 -4.12 -38.84
CA LYS A 4 19.55 -4.86 -37.65
C LYS A 4 18.57 -3.99 -36.86
N MET A 5 17.36 -3.80 -37.40
CA MET A 5 16.25 -3.21 -36.64
C MET A 5 15.72 -4.20 -35.60
N ASN A 6 16.38 -4.20 -34.45
CA ASN A 6 15.80 -3.98 -33.13
C ASN A 6 14.48 -4.70 -32.75
N THR A 7 14.39 -6.01 -32.98
CA THR A 7 13.34 -6.89 -32.42
C THR A 7 13.22 -6.81 -30.89
N LYS A 8 14.31 -6.48 -30.17
CA LYS A 8 14.30 -6.33 -28.70
C LYS A 8 13.46 -5.14 -28.21
N THR A 9 13.34 -4.07 -28.99
CA THR A 9 12.59 -2.87 -28.57
C THR A 9 11.08 -3.08 -28.66
N THR A 10 10.62 -3.81 -29.67
CA THR A 10 9.21 -4.15 -29.84
C THR A 10 8.68 -5.00 -28.68
N THR A 11 9.45 -6.00 -28.23
CA THR A 11 9.04 -6.88 -27.11
C THR A 11 8.99 -6.14 -25.77
N ARG A 12 9.91 -5.20 -25.52
CA ARG A 12 9.89 -4.35 -24.31
C ARG A 12 8.71 -3.38 -24.30
N GLN A 13 8.40 -2.76 -25.44
CA GLN A 13 7.26 -1.84 -25.55
C GLN A 13 5.90 -2.56 -25.39
N VAL A 14 5.76 -3.76 -25.96
CA VAL A 14 4.54 -4.57 -25.80
C VAL A 14 4.33 -5.02 -24.35
N ARG A 15 5.40 -5.45 -23.65
CA ARG A 15 5.32 -5.78 -22.21
C ARG A 15 5.03 -4.59 -21.33
N ALA A 16 5.61 -3.42 -21.63
CA ALA A 16 5.31 -2.18 -20.90
C ALA A 16 3.84 -1.77 -21.08
N ARG A 17 3.29 -1.85 -22.30
CA ARG A 17 1.86 -1.57 -22.55
C ARG A 17 0.91 -2.51 -21.80
N ALA A 18 1.24 -3.79 -21.69
CA ALA A 18 0.43 -4.75 -20.93
C ALA A 18 0.42 -4.47 -19.42
N LEU A 19 1.54 -3.99 -18.86
CA LEU A 19 1.65 -3.60 -17.44
C LEU A 19 0.84 -2.35 -17.08
N PHE A 20 0.48 -1.52 -18.06
CA PHE A 20 -0.31 -0.30 -17.88
C PHE A 20 -1.70 -0.39 -18.53
N ALA A 21 -2.12 -1.57 -18.98
CA ALA A 21 -3.47 -1.77 -19.48
C ALA A 21 -4.50 -1.42 -18.38
N PRO A 22 -5.60 -0.74 -18.73
CA PRO A 22 -6.67 -0.45 -17.78
C PRO A 22 -7.22 -1.75 -17.21
N LEU A 23 -7.46 -1.75 -15.89
CA LEU A 23 -8.11 -2.88 -15.22
C LEU A 23 -9.56 -2.95 -15.68
N ASP A 24 -10.05 -4.17 -15.96
CA ASP A 24 -11.49 -4.37 -16.06
C ASP A 24 -12.18 -4.11 -14.70
N ALA A 25 -13.50 -3.95 -14.72
CA ALA A 25 -14.27 -3.61 -13.53
C ALA A 25 -14.21 -4.69 -12.44
N VAL A 26 -14.08 -5.97 -12.81
CA VAL A 26 -14.04 -7.10 -11.86
C VAL A 26 -12.69 -7.13 -11.16
N ALA A 27 -11.59 -6.99 -11.90
CA ALA A 27 -10.23 -6.89 -11.39
C ALA A 27 -10.08 -5.67 -10.48
N ALA A 28 -10.62 -4.51 -10.89
CA ALA A 28 -10.61 -3.30 -10.07
C ALA A 28 -11.34 -3.50 -8.73
N ARG A 29 -12.53 -4.12 -8.74
CA ARG A 29 -13.27 -4.44 -7.51
C ARG A 29 -12.48 -5.40 -6.61
N ARG A 30 -11.96 -6.51 -7.16
CA ARG A 30 -11.18 -7.49 -6.38
C ARG A 30 -9.95 -6.87 -5.74
N LEU A 31 -9.16 -6.10 -6.49
CA LEU A 31 -7.99 -5.40 -5.96
C LEU A 31 -8.40 -4.37 -4.90
N GLY A 32 -9.47 -3.62 -5.14
CA GLY A 32 -10.00 -2.64 -4.19
C GLY A 32 -10.45 -3.27 -2.88
N THR A 33 -11.20 -4.38 -2.95
CA THR A 33 -11.61 -5.16 -1.78
C THR A 33 -10.39 -5.68 -1.02
N ALA A 34 -9.38 -6.22 -1.72
CA ALA A 34 -8.18 -6.74 -1.08
C ALA A 34 -7.40 -5.63 -0.36
N VAL A 35 -7.16 -4.48 -1.01
CA VAL A 35 -6.47 -3.33 -0.38
C VAL A 35 -7.28 -2.79 0.79
N ALA A 36 -8.60 -2.65 0.65
CA ALA A 36 -9.46 -2.20 1.74
C ALA A 36 -9.44 -3.17 2.93
N ALA A 37 -9.48 -4.48 2.67
CA ALA A 37 -9.40 -5.51 3.70
C ALA A 37 -8.05 -5.48 4.43
N LEU A 38 -6.94 -5.28 3.72
CA LEU A 38 -5.63 -5.10 4.34
C LEU A 38 -5.63 -3.90 5.30
N LEU A 39 -6.10 -2.74 4.85
CA LEU A 39 -6.15 -1.53 5.67
C LEU A 39 -7.07 -1.68 6.88
N ALA A 40 -8.21 -2.37 6.72
CA ALA A 40 -9.12 -2.65 7.81
C ALA A 40 -8.51 -3.63 8.84
N ALA A 41 -7.79 -4.65 8.38
CA ALA A 41 -7.07 -5.57 9.25
C ALA A 41 -5.95 -4.84 10.02
N ASP A 42 -5.21 -3.96 9.36
CA ASP A 42 -4.18 -3.13 9.98
C ASP A 42 -4.78 -2.19 11.05
N ALA A 43 -5.89 -1.54 10.74
CA ALA A 43 -6.64 -0.73 11.71
C ALA A 43 -7.07 -1.54 12.94
N LEU A 44 -7.50 -2.80 12.75
CA LEU A 44 -7.88 -3.68 13.84
C LEU A 44 -6.68 -4.07 14.71
N VAL A 45 -5.52 -4.36 14.11
CA VAL A 45 -4.28 -4.62 14.85
C VAL A 45 -3.90 -3.42 15.72
N HIS A 46 -3.97 -2.21 15.17
CA HIS A 46 -3.75 -0.98 15.94
C HIS A 46 -4.76 -0.79 17.07
N ALA A 47 -6.04 -1.11 16.82
CA ALA A 47 -7.08 -1.05 17.84
C ALA A 47 -6.81 -2.05 18.97
N ILE A 48 -6.35 -3.26 18.67
CA ILE A 48 -5.97 -4.26 19.67
C ILE A 48 -4.83 -3.74 20.54
N TRP A 49 -3.81 -3.09 19.96
CA TRP A 49 -2.71 -2.50 20.73
C TRP A 49 -3.15 -1.37 21.67
N THR A 50 -4.31 -0.72 21.43
CA THR A 50 -4.85 0.26 22.38
C THR A 50 -5.25 -0.35 23.73
N THR A 51 -5.53 -1.66 23.76
CA THR A 51 -5.90 -2.39 24.97
C THR A 51 -4.68 -2.76 25.84
N GLY A 52 -3.46 -2.51 25.35
CA GLY A 52 -2.22 -2.82 26.05
C GLY A 52 -1.57 -4.14 25.63
N VAL A 53 -2.19 -4.91 24.73
CA VAL A 53 -1.54 -6.05 24.08
C VAL A 53 -0.30 -5.57 23.30
N THR A 54 0.83 -6.26 23.44
CA THR A 54 2.11 -5.89 22.80
C THR A 54 2.58 -6.89 21.75
N TRP A 55 1.81 -7.93 21.47
CA TRP A 55 2.16 -8.92 20.45
C TRP A 55 2.49 -8.26 19.10
N PRO A 56 3.53 -8.70 18.38
CA PRO A 56 4.42 -9.85 18.67
C PRO A 56 5.62 -9.53 19.58
N ALA A 57 5.67 -8.36 20.21
CA ALA A 57 6.73 -7.97 21.14
C ALA A 57 6.42 -8.33 22.61
N ALA A 58 7.49 -8.48 23.40
CA ALA A 58 7.39 -8.66 24.84
C ALA A 58 6.88 -7.40 25.57
N ASP A 59 7.14 -6.21 25.01
CA ASP A 59 6.72 -4.93 25.57
C ASP A 59 6.51 -3.85 24.48
N ARG A 60 6.02 -2.67 24.86
CA ARG A 60 5.75 -1.54 23.94
C ARG A 60 7.01 -0.97 23.30
N ARG A 61 8.15 -1.01 23.99
CA ARG A 61 9.41 -0.51 23.47
C ARG A 61 9.89 -1.45 22.35
N GLY A 62 9.89 -2.75 22.61
CA GLY A 62 10.16 -3.78 21.60
C GLY A 62 9.24 -3.67 20.39
N LEU A 63 7.95 -3.39 20.61
CA LEU A 63 6.99 -3.16 19.52
C LEU A 63 7.36 -1.93 18.67
N SER A 64 7.76 -0.83 19.31
CA SER A 64 8.14 0.40 18.61
C SER A 64 9.42 0.24 17.80
N TYR A 65 10.47 -0.31 18.39
CA TYR A 65 11.72 -0.59 17.67
C TYR A 65 11.49 -1.63 16.56
N GLY A 66 10.66 -2.65 16.80
CA GLY A 66 10.35 -3.66 15.80
C GLY A 66 9.62 -3.14 14.57
N LEU A 67 8.66 -2.22 14.75
CA LEU A 67 7.84 -1.71 13.65
C LEU A 67 8.38 -0.45 12.99
N LEU A 68 8.99 0.44 13.77
CA LEU A 68 9.38 1.78 13.34
C LEU A 68 10.88 2.02 13.41
N ASN A 69 11.64 1.08 14.01
CA ASN A 69 13.06 1.23 14.27
C ASN A 69 13.41 2.53 15.04
N ALA A 70 12.49 2.96 15.89
CA ALA A 70 12.57 4.17 16.68
C ALA A 70 11.76 4.02 17.96
N ASP A 71 12.06 4.84 18.97
CA ASP A 71 11.26 4.91 20.20
C ASP A 71 10.08 5.88 20.02
N VAL A 72 8.90 5.31 19.79
CA VAL A 72 7.66 6.03 19.50
C VAL A 72 6.59 5.54 20.47
N PRO A 73 5.80 6.46 21.05
CA PRO A 73 4.81 6.06 22.04
C PRO A 73 3.62 5.31 21.42
N PHE A 74 3.53 4.00 21.66
CA PHE A 74 2.34 3.16 21.37
C PHE A 74 1.26 3.37 22.44
N THR A 75 0.68 4.57 22.46
CA THR A 75 -0.40 4.96 23.37
C THR A 75 -1.73 5.07 22.63
N ALA A 76 -2.85 4.96 23.35
CA ALA A 76 -4.18 5.14 22.75
C ALA A 76 -4.34 6.50 22.04
N ARG A 77 -3.68 7.56 22.54
CA ARG A 77 -3.69 8.90 21.92
C ARG A 77 -3.07 8.94 20.52
N VAL A 78 -2.15 8.03 20.23
CA VAL A 78 -1.50 7.91 18.90
C VAL A 78 -2.21 6.86 18.05
N LEU A 79 -2.55 5.72 18.65
CA LEU A 79 -3.14 4.58 17.95
C LEU A 79 -4.58 4.83 17.49
N LEU A 80 -5.43 5.48 18.29
CA LEU A 80 -6.84 5.73 17.90
C LEU A 80 -6.97 6.62 16.64
N PRO A 81 -6.23 7.74 16.51
CA PRO A 81 -6.18 8.49 15.25
C PRO A 81 -5.70 7.64 14.07
N LEU A 82 -4.70 6.77 14.27
CA LEU A 82 -4.22 5.88 13.22
C LEU A 82 -5.30 4.87 12.80
N CYS A 83 -6.02 4.26 13.75
CA CYS A 83 -7.15 3.38 13.45
C CYS A 83 -8.22 4.10 12.63
N ALA A 84 -8.59 5.32 13.03
CA ALA A 84 -9.57 6.13 12.31
C ALA A 84 -9.11 6.46 10.89
N LEU A 85 -7.84 6.85 10.73
CA LEU A 85 -7.24 7.14 9.43
C LEU A 85 -7.24 5.91 8.51
N LEU A 86 -6.79 4.76 9.00
CA LEU A 86 -6.72 3.51 8.24
C LEU A 86 -8.12 3.00 7.87
N THR A 87 -9.08 3.07 8.79
CA THR A 87 -10.48 2.69 8.54
C THR A 87 -11.09 3.60 7.47
N THR A 88 -10.84 4.91 7.56
CA THR A 88 -11.32 5.89 6.56
C THR A 88 -10.68 5.63 5.20
N ALA A 89 -9.38 5.30 5.18
CA ALA A 89 -8.67 4.94 3.96
C ALA A 89 -9.23 3.65 3.33
N ALA A 90 -9.50 2.63 4.14
CA ALA A 90 -10.13 1.38 3.71
C ALA A 90 -11.49 1.64 3.05
N ALA A 91 -12.35 2.43 3.71
CA ALA A 91 -13.65 2.82 3.18
C ALA A 91 -13.53 3.61 1.87
N GLY A 92 -12.57 4.55 1.78
CA GLY A 92 -12.31 5.32 0.57
C GLY A 92 -11.85 4.45 -0.60
N VAL A 93 -10.92 3.54 -0.38
CA VAL A 93 -10.45 2.60 -1.43
C VAL A 93 -11.58 1.69 -1.89
N TYR A 94 -12.38 1.16 -0.95
CA TYR A 94 -13.53 0.33 -1.26
C TYR A 94 -14.58 1.10 -2.09
N ALA A 95 -14.97 2.29 -1.62
CA ALA A 95 -15.93 3.14 -2.32
C ALA A 95 -15.47 3.49 -3.74
N TYR A 96 -14.18 3.79 -3.91
CA TYR A 96 -13.60 4.07 -5.22
C TYR A 96 -13.68 2.86 -6.17
N ALA A 97 -13.26 1.68 -5.71
CA ALA A 97 -13.24 0.46 -6.51
C ALA A 97 -14.66 -0.05 -6.88
N HIS A 98 -15.63 0.17 -5.99
CA HIS A 98 -17.03 -0.18 -6.22
C HIS A 98 -17.85 0.96 -6.83
N THR A 99 -17.19 2.05 -7.24
CA THR A 99 -17.82 3.19 -7.91
C THR A 99 -18.97 3.82 -7.11
N LEU A 100 -18.87 3.82 -5.78
CA LEU A 100 -19.90 4.33 -4.88
C LEU A 100 -19.85 5.86 -4.78
N GLY A 101 -21.01 6.49 -4.68
CA GLY A 101 -21.18 7.92 -4.45
C GLY A 101 -21.00 8.83 -5.68
N GLY A 102 -21.18 10.12 -5.43
CA GLY A 102 -21.14 11.17 -6.45
C GLY A 102 -19.71 11.57 -6.92
N PRO A 103 -19.60 12.52 -7.87
CA PRO A 103 -18.33 12.89 -8.50
C PRO A 103 -17.29 13.45 -7.51
N LEU A 104 -17.71 14.24 -6.52
CA LEU A 104 -16.83 14.77 -5.48
C LEU A 104 -16.24 13.66 -4.60
N LEU A 105 -17.09 12.76 -4.10
CA LEU A 105 -16.65 11.63 -3.29
C LEU A 105 -15.73 10.69 -4.07
N ARG A 106 -15.99 10.48 -5.35
CA ARG A 106 -15.11 9.70 -6.23
C ARG A 106 -13.73 10.35 -6.38
N ARG A 107 -13.67 11.67 -6.53
CA ARG A 107 -12.39 12.41 -6.61
C ARG A 107 -11.61 12.31 -5.29
N ALA A 108 -12.29 12.50 -4.16
CA ALA A 108 -11.68 12.34 -2.84
C ALA A 108 -11.17 10.90 -2.63
N SER A 109 -11.98 9.89 -2.92
CA SER A 109 -11.64 8.48 -2.76
C SER A 109 -10.47 8.06 -3.66
N ARG A 110 -10.35 8.67 -4.84
CA ARG A 110 -9.17 8.50 -5.71
C ARG A 110 -7.91 9.09 -5.09
N LEU A 111 -7.98 10.28 -4.50
CA LEU A 111 -6.84 10.89 -3.80
C LEU A 111 -6.42 10.05 -2.60
N VAL A 112 -7.39 9.53 -1.83
CA VAL A 112 -7.14 8.57 -0.75
C VAL A 112 -6.44 7.32 -1.28
N THR A 113 -6.93 6.72 -2.36
CA THR A 113 -6.30 5.54 -2.98
C THR A 113 -4.86 5.82 -3.44
N ALA A 114 -4.61 7.01 -4.00
CA ALA A 114 -3.27 7.43 -4.39
C ALA A 114 -2.35 7.66 -3.18
N ALA A 115 -2.88 8.25 -2.10
CA ALA A 115 -2.14 8.44 -0.85
C ALA A 115 -1.78 7.10 -0.20
N VAL A 116 -2.70 6.12 -0.20
CA VAL A 116 -2.44 4.74 0.26
C VAL A 116 -1.30 4.12 -0.55
N ALA A 117 -1.36 4.22 -1.89
CA ALA A 117 -0.29 3.72 -2.75
C ALA A 117 1.08 4.35 -2.41
N GLY A 118 1.09 5.67 -2.18
CA GLY A 118 2.27 6.40 -1.74
C GLY A 118 2.81 5.91 -0.38
N GLY A 119 1.94 5.78 0.62
CA GLY A 119 2.31 5.31 1.96
C GLY A 119 2.89 3.89 1.94
N LEU A 120 2.25 2.97 1.21
CA LEU A 120 2.75 1.60 1.04
C LEU A 120 4.10 1.56 0.32
N THR A 121 4.32 2.46 -0.64
CA THR A 121 5.61 2.59 -1.35
C THR A 121 6.71 3.09 -0.41
N VAL A 122 6.45 4.15 0.36
CA VAL A 122 7.40 4.66 1.37
C VAL A 122 7.75 3.56 2.36
N ARG A 123 6.76 2.78 2.80
CA ARG A 123 6.97 1.68 3.74
C ARG A 123 7.79 0.54 3.15
N ALA A 124 7.56 0.20 1.88
CA ALA A 124 8.35 -0.78 1.16
C ALA A 124 9.80 -0.32 1.01
N LEU A 125 10.03 0.95 0.67
CA LEU A 125 11.38 1.53 0.57
C LEU A 125 12.11 1.51 1.91
N ALA A 126 11.43 1.83 3.02
CA ALA A 126 12.00 1.70 4.36
C ALA A 126 12.40 0.25 4.66
N GLY A 127 11.54 -0.72 4.32
CA GLY A 127 11.83 -2.14 4.45
C GLY A 127 13.09 -2.55 3.68
N VAL A 128 13.21 -2.14 2.41
CA VAL A 128 14.39 -2.39 1.57
C VAL A 128 15.65 -1.74 2.17
N GLY A 129 15.55 -0.51 2.70
CA GLY A 129 16.64 0.16 3.40
C GLY A 129 17.15 -0.63 4.61
N TRP A 130 16.24 -1.23 5.38
CA TRP A 130 16.61 -2.10 6.49
C TRP A 130 17.30 -3.40 6.05
N VAL A 131 16.94 -3.96 4.89
CA VAL A 131 17.67 -5.10 4.29
C VAL A 131 19.09 -4.72 3.90
N ALA A 132 19.28 -3.50 3.41
CA ALA A 132 20.59 -2.97 3.03
C ALA A 132 21.49 -2.63 4.24
N GLY A 133 21.07 -2.97 5.47
CA GLY A 133 21.85 -2.75 6.70
C GLY A 133 21.72 -1.35 7.30
N ILE A 134 20.78 -0.53 6.82
CA ILE A 134 20.56 0.82 7.35
C ILE A 134 19.72 0.72 8.63
N GLY A 135 20.39 0.73 9.78
CA GLY A 135 19.77 0.90 11.09
C GLY A 135 19.03 -0.32 11.66
N SER A 136 19.11 -1.50 11.05
CA SER A 136 18.36 -2.69 11.50
C SER A 136 19.19 -3.63 12.39
N GLN A 137 18.55 -4.17 13.44
CA GLN A 137 19.06 -5.27 14.25
C GLN A 137 18.57 -6.61 13.66
N THR A 138 19.47 -7.33 12.98
CA THR A 138 19.16 -8.54 12.19
C THR A 138 18.86 -9.78 13.04
N ASP A 139 19.15 -9.72 14.34
CA ASP A 139 18.93 -10.75 15.34
C ASP A 139 17.50 -10.74 15.92
N THR A 140 16.67 -9.76 15.53
CA THR A 140 15.30 -9.65 16.05
C THR A 140 14.29 -10.41 15.18
N PRO A 141 13.25 -11.03 15.78
CA PRO A 141 12.16 -11.66 15.02
C PRO A 141 11.40 -10.64 14.15
N PHE A 142 11.38 -9.36 14.55
CA PHE A 142 10.80 -8.28 13.77
C PHE A 142 11.55 -8.00 12.47
N TYR A 143 12.87 -8.17 12.41
CA TYR A 143 13.62 -8.04 11.17
C TYR A 143 13.11 -9.03 10.12
N TRP A 144 12.96 -10.30 10.49
CA TRP A 144 12.48 -11.35 9.60
C TRP A 144 11.02 -11.15 9.20
N LEU A 145 10.15 -10.73 10.14
CA LEU A 145 8.75 -10.40 9.84
C LEU A 145 8.66 -9.23 8.86
N ASN A 146 9.48 -8.19 9.05
CA ASN A 146 9.56 -7.05 8.14
C ASN A 146 10.01 -7.45 6.74
N LEU A 147 11.05 -8.28 6.66
CA LEU A 147 11.64 -8.70 5.40
C LEU A 147 10.75 -9.66 4.62
N LEU A 148 10.22 -10.70 5.28
CA LEU A 148 9.54 -11.81 4.62
C LEU A 148 8.03 -11.58 4.45
N LEU A 149 7.41 -10.79 5.32
CA LEU A 149 5.97 -10.55 5.28
C LEU A 149 5.65 -9.09 4.94
N TYR A 150 6.08 -8.13 5.76
CA TYR A 150 5.61 -6.75 5.60
C TYR A 150 6.09 -6.10 4.31
N THR A 151 7.37 -6.24 3.95
CA THR A 151 7.91 -5.62 2.73
C THR A 151 7.23 -6.15 1.46
N PRO A 152 7.09 -7.48 1.26
CA PRO A 152 6.36 -8.03 0.12
C PRO A 152 4.89 -7.59 0.08
N VAL A 153 4.20 -7.56 1.24
CA VAL A 153 2.82 -7.06 1.34
C VAL A 153 2.75 -5.60 0.92
N CYS A 154 3.61 -4.73 1.44
CA CYS A 154 3.64 -3.31 1.07
C CYS A 154 3.92 -3.10 -0.41
N VAL A 155 4.84 -3.86 -1.00
CA VAL A 155 5.14 -3.80 -2.45
C VAL A 155 3.92 -4.24 -3.27
N GLY A 156 3.35 -5.40 -2.97
CA GLY A 156 2.23 -5.98 -3.72
C GLY A 156 0.97 -5.12 -3.65
N PHE A 157 0.57 -4.72 -2.44
CA PHE A 157 -0.61 -3.90 -2.24
C PHE A 157 -0.38 -2.44 -2.64
N GLY A 158 0.85 -1.91 -2.52
CA GLY A 158 1.23 -0.60 -3.06
C GLY A 158 1.08 -0.56 -4.57
N TYR A 159 1.55 -1.60 -5.26
CA TYR A 159 1.35 -1.76 -6.70
C TYR A 159 -0.13 -1.86 -7.08
N ALA A 160 -0.92 -2.67 -6.35
CA ALA A 160 -2.36 -2.79 -6.58
C ALA A 160 -3.10 -1.44 -6.42
N ALA A 161 -2.82 -0.71 -5.33
CA ALA A 161 -3.38 0.61 -5.08
C ALA A 161 -2.97 1.63 -6.16
N ALA A 162 -1.71 1.59 -6.62
CA ALA A 162 -1.24 2.44 -7.71
C ALA A 162 -1.97 2.15 -9.03
N ARG A 163 -2.17 0.86 -9.37
CA ARG A 163 -2.93 0.44 -10.56
C ARG A 163 -4.38 0.91 -10.49
N LEU A 164 -5.03 0.82 -9.33
CA LEU A 164 -6.39 1.34 -9.13
C LEU A 164 -6.46 2.87 -9.31
N ALA A 165 -5.52 3.60 -8.71
CA ALA A 165 -5.49 5.06 -8.82
C ALA A 165 -5.16 5.55 -10.25
N ALA A 166 -4.35 4.78 -10.98
CA ALA A 166 -3.97 5.07 -12.37
C ALA A 166 -5.06 4.72 -13.38
N GLY A 167 -5.83 3.64 -13.18
CA GLY A 167 -6.90 3.21 -14.08
C GLY A 167 -7.95 4.29 -14.39
N ALA A 168 -8.26 5.17 -13.43
CA ALA A 168 -9.18 6.28 -13.67
C ALA A 168 -8.55 7.48 -14.39
N ARG A 169 -7.23 7.68 -14.34
CA ARG A 169 -6.58 8.74 -15.14
C ARG A 169 -6.78 8.50 -16.63
N ALA A 170 -6.66 7.23 -17.05
CA ALA A 170 -6.90 6.83 -18.43
C ALA A 170 -8.35 7.07 -18.87
N ALA A 171 -9.33 6.75 -18.01
CA ALA A 171 -10.74 6.98 -18.29
C ALA A 171 -11.13 8.48 -18.31
N SER A 172 -10.59 9.30 -17.42
CA SER A 172 -10.87 10.76 -17.40
C SER A 172 -10.19 11.52 -18.55
N GLY A 173 -9.03 11.05 -19.03
CA GLY A 173 -8.38 11.64 -20.20
C GLY A 173 -9.09 11.32 -21.52
N ALA A 174 -9.77 10.18 -21.61
CA ALA A 174 -10.51 9.75 -22.80
C ALA A 174 -11.89 10.42 -22.97
N VAL A 175 -12.42 11.07 -21.93
CA VAL A 175 -13.71 11.79 -21.97
C VAL A 175 -13.50 13.29 -22.23
N ALA A 176 -12.27 13.78 -22.11
CA ALA A 176 -11.92 15.20 -22.23
C ALA A 176 -11.21 15.56 -23.54
N GLY A 177 -11.10 14.63 -24.50
CA GLY A 177 -10.56 14.84 -25.84
C GLY A 177 -11.53 14.32 -26.88
#